data_AF-A0A2D8ESM9-F1
#
_entry.id   AF-A0A2D8ESM9-F1
#
_cell.length_a   1.000
_cell.length_b   1.000
_cell.length_c   1.000
_cell.angle_alpha   90.00
_cell.angle_beta   90.00
_cell.angle_gamma   90.00
#
_symmetry.space_group_name_H-M   'P 1'
#
loop_
_entity.id
_entity.type
_entity.pdbx_description
1 polymer ?
#
loop_
_entity_poly.entity_id
_entity_poly.type
_entity_poly.pdbx_seq_one_letter_code
_entity_poly.pdbx_strand_id
1 'polypeptide(L)'
;MKLLDTRGGNTKLKKTGAAAPFRYAGLSLYPDVRLCPGSKAAGCMDTCLAEQGRGVFSNVRESRQTKSRFFHADRPRFLKQLHRELDNFEKLCQRTGERGAVRLNVLSDVSWEMFGVPEAHPNLLFIDYTKRVSRLNNTPENYKLIFSYSGRPQYRNQNRRAFQTNAPVAVVFRGGFPRTFRGRNVMDGDRDDIRNAFSDGQIVALTPKGSAFWDRTGFVVDNPDLIVSRADGCK
;
A
#
# COMPACT_ATOMS: atom_id res chain seq x y z
N MET A 1 1.59 -21.11 12.13
CA MET A 1 2.56 -20.19 11.49
C MET A 1 2.37 -18.78 12.03
N LYS A 2 3.43 -17.94 12.08
CA LYS A 2 3.29 -16.52 12.44
C LYS A 2 2.82 -15.70 11.23
N LEU A 3 1.83 -14.83 11.41
CA LEU A 3 1.26 -14.00 10.34
C LEU A 3 2.01 -12.66 10.20
N LEU A 4 2.18 -11.93 11.30
CA LEU A 4 2.75 -10.59 11.33
C LEU A 4 4.27 -10.60 11.43
N ASP A 5 4.90 -9.75 10.63
CA ASP A 5 6.27 -9.33 10.86
C ASP A 5 6.27 -8.06 11.71
N THR A 6 6.88 -8.15 12.90
CA THR A 6 6.98 -7.07 13.89
C THR A 6 8.43 -6.70 14.21
N ARG A 7 9.39 -7.26 13.48
CA ARG A 7 10.84 -7.14 13.75
C ARG A 7 11.60 -6.44 12.62
N GLY A 8 10.89 -5.85 11.66
CA GLY A 8 11.52 -5.19 10.51
C GLY A 8 12.20 -6.17 9.54
N GLY A 9 11.78 -7.44 9.54
CA GLY A 9 12.19 -8.45 8.55
C GLY A 9 11.68 -8.15 7.13
N ASN A 10 10.81 -7.16 6.97
CA ASN A 10 10.30 -6.69 5.70
C ASN A 10 10.87 -5.31 5.42
N THR A 11 11.72 -5.19 4.40
CA THR A 11 12.35 -3.91 4.03
C THR A 11 11.33 -2.85 3.61
N LYS A 12 10.11 -3.23 3.23
CA LYS A 12 9.01 -2.30 2.99
C LYS A 12 8.52 -1.63 4.28
N LEU A 13 8.62 -2.33 5.42
CA LEU A 13 8.29 -1.78 6.75
C LEU A 13 9.44 -0.96 7.36
N LYS A 14 10.68 -1.11 6.83
CA LYS A 14 11.83 -0.29 7.27
C LYS A 14 11.75 1.17 6.80
N LYS A 15 10.97 1.47 5.75
CA LYS A 15 10.73 2.84 5.28
C LYS A 15 9.94 3.68 6.28
N THR A 16 9.44 3.09 7.35
CA THR A 16 8.47 3.76 8.22
C THR A 16 9.12 4.25 9.55
N GLY A 17 10.44 4.19 9.69
CA GLY A 17 11.16 4.44 10.95
C GLY A 17 11.91 5.79 11.11
N ALA A 18 11.70 6.80 10.25
CA ALA A 18 12.42 8.08 10.37
C ALA A 18 11.75 9.10 11.31
N ALA A 19 10.44 8.96 11.58
CA ALA A 19 9.70 9.78 12.52
C ALA A 19 9.45 8.99 13.82
N ALA A 20 10.04 9.46 14.93
CA ALA A 20 9.84 8.88 16.25
C ALA A 20 8.35 8.94 16.70
N PRO A 21 7.85 7.98 17.51
CA PRO A 21 8.28 6.60 17.68
C PRO A 21 7.12 5.65 17.35
N PHE A 22 6.99 5.29 16.06
CA PHE A 22 6.08 4.23 15.66
C PHE A 22 6.82 2.89 15.57
N ARG A 23 6.24 1.86 16.19
CA ARG A 23 6.58 0.46 15.95
C ARG A 23 5.70 -0.07 14.84
N TYR A 24 6.22 -0.96 14.00
CA TYR A 24 5.49 -1.50 12.85
C TYR A 24 5.20 -2.98 12.94
N ALA A 25 3.99 -3.33 12.49
CA ALA A 25 3.60 -4.69 12.14
C ALA A 25 3.15 -4.72 10.68
N GLY A 26 3.44 -5.82 9.98
CA GLY A 26 2.92 -5.99 8.63
C GLY A 26 2.60 -7.43 8.27
N LEU A 27 1.58 -7.58 7.41
CA LEU A 27 1.18 -8.85 6.83
C LEU A 27 1.48 -8.83 5.33
N SER A 28 2.16 -9.88 4.87
CA SER A 28 2.42 -10.09 3.44
C SER A 28 1.75 -11.37 3.00
N LEU A 29 0.57 -11.24 2.43
CA LEU A 29 -0.08 -12.30 1.65
C LEU A 29 0.51 -12.33 0.24
N TYR A 30 0.64 -13.51 -0.35
CA TYR A 30 0.94 -13.61 -1.78
C TYR A 30 -0.28 -13.12 -2.57
N PRO A 31 -0.11 -12.17 -3.51
CA PRO A 31 -1.23 -11.60 -4.24
C PRO A 31 -1.89 -12.62 -5.16
N ASP A 32 -3.19 -12.50 -5.28
CA ASP A 32 -4.01 -13.16 -6.30
C ASP A 32 -5.21 -12.26 -6.60
N VAL A 33 -6.02 -12.65 -7.60
CA VAL A 33 -7.18 -11.84 -8.03
C VAL A 33 -8.28 -11.71 -6.98
N ARG A 34 -8.36 -12.62 -5.99
CA ARG A 34 -9.32 -12.53 -4.88
C ARG A 34 -8.82 -11.59 -3.80
N LEU A 35 -7.53 -11.63 -3.48
CA LEU A 35 -6.89 -10.73 -2.51
C LEU A 35 -6.64 -9.32 -3.07
N CYS A 36 -6.57 -9.18 -4.39
CA CYS A 36 -6.37 -7.90 -5.09
C CYS A 36 -7.45 -7.66 -6.16
N PRO A 37 -8.72 -7.43 -5.81
CA PRO A 37 -9.80 -7.36 -6.81
C PRO A 37 -9.62 -6.24 -7.86
N GLY A 38 -8.95 -5.14 -7.50
CA GLY A 38 -8.66 -4.04 -8.42
C GLY A 38 -7.49 -4.28 -9.38
N SER A 39 -6.73 -5.38 -9.20
CA SER A 39 -5.47 -5.61 -9.91
C SER A 39 -5.61 -5.73 -11.42
N LYS A 40 -6.64 -6.44 -11.91
CA LYS A 40 -6.88 -6.64 -13.34
C LYS A 40 -7.07 -5.31 -14.07
N ALA A 41 -7.94 -4.45 -13.54
CA ALA A 41 -8.18 -3.13 -14.11
C ALA A 41 -6.93 -2.24 -13.98
N ALA A 42 -6.23 -2.30 -12.85
CA ALA A 42 -5.02 -1.49 -12.62
C ALA A 42 -3.77 -1.97 -13.38
N GLY A 43 -3.72 -3.24 -13.83
CA GLY A 43 -2.54 -3.86 -14.46
C GLY A 43 -1.34 -4.08 -13.54
N CYS A 44 -1.54 -4.07 -12.23
CA CYS A 44 -0.42 -4.16 -11.27
C CYS A 44 0.01 -5.59 -10.95
N MET A 45 -0.69 -6.62 -11.46
CA MET A 45 -0.31 -8.01 -11.22
C MET A 45 0.92 -8.39 -12.06
N ASP A 46 1.00 -7.90 -13.30
CA ASP A 46 2.09 -8.21 -14.23
C ASP A 46 3.44 -7.62 -13.78
N THR A 47 3.38 -6.53 -13.01
CA THR A 47 4.55 -5.83 -12.45
C THR A 47 4.62 -5.97 -10.92
N CYS A 48 4.02 -7.02 -10.38
CA CYS A 48 3.81 -7.12 -8.95
C CYS A 48 5.13 -7.16 -8.15
N LEU A 49 5.17 -6.40 -7.05
CA LEU A 49 6.28 -6.39 -6.11
C LEU A 49 6.44 -7.72 -5.33
N ALA A 50 5.53 -8.68 -5.48
CA ALA A 50 5.62 -9.97 -4.79
C ALA A 50 6.84 -10.78 -5.23
N GLU A 51 7.31 -10.57 -6.46
CA GLU A 51 8.46 -11.25 -7.08
C GLU A 51 9.72 -10.39 -7.05
N GLN A 52 9.68 -9.23 -6.40
CA GLN A 52 10.77 -8.25 -6.37
C GLN A 52 11.41 -8.17 -4.97
N GLY A 53 12.68 -7.74 -4.92
CA GLY A 53 13.43 -7.61 -3.67
C GLY A 53 13.50 -8.94 -2.90
N ARG A 54 13.12 -8.96 -1.61
CA ARG A 54 13.08 -10.21 -0.82
C ARG A 54 12.08 -11.26 -1.34
N GLY A 55 11.19 -10.89 -2.27
CA GLY A 55 10.26 -11.83 -2.91
C GLY A 55 10.92 -12.87 -3.82
N VAL A 56 12.17 -12.65 -4.24
CA VAL A 56 12.93 -13.60 -5.06
C VAL A 56 13.37 -14.84 -4.28
N PHE A 57 13.46 -14.74 -2.94
CA PHE A 57 13.86 -15.87 -2.10
C PHE A 57 12.68 -16.83 -1.92
N SER A 58 12.92 -18.12 -2.21
CA SER A 58 11.91 -19.18 -2.19
C SER A 58 11.18 -19.28 -0.85
N ASN A 59 11.92 -19.21 0.27
CA ASN A 59 11.35 -19.25 1.62
C ASN A 59 10.39 -18.08 1.92
N VAL A 60 10.70 -16.87 1.44
CA VAL A 60 9.83 -15.70 1.60
C VAL A 60 8.57 -15.86 0.75
N ARG A 61 8.73 -16.32 -0.49
CA ARG A 61 7.62 -16.60 -1.42
C ARG A 61 6.68 -17.67 -0.86
N GLU A 62 7.23 -18.79 -0.42
CA GLU A 62 6.49 -19.89 0.19
C GLU A 62 5.75 -19.43 1.44
N SER A 63 6.41 -18.68 2.34
CA SER A 63 5.76 -18.12 3.52
C SER A 63 4.52 -17.28 3.17
N ARG A 64 4.64 -16.39 2.16
CA ARG A 64 3.52 -15.56 1.68
C ARG A 64 2.39 -16.41 1.09
N GLN A 65 2.75 -17.42 0.28
CA GLN A 65 1.77 -18.31 -0.36
C GLN A 65 1.01 -19.13 0.69
N THR A 66 1.71 -19.68 1.68
CA THR A 66 1.10 -20.42 2.78
C THR A 66 0.13 -19.54 3.59
N LYS A 67 0.47 -18.26 3.84
CA LYS A 67 -0.47 -17.31 4.48
C LYS A 67 -1.72 -17.08 3.62
N SER A 68 -1.55 -16.86 2.32
CA SER A 68 -2.70 -16.70 1.41
C SER A 68 -3.59 -17.94 1.35
N ARG A 69 -2.98 -19.13 1.25
CA ARG A 69 -3.73 -20.41 1.28
C ARG A 69 -4.50 -20.56 2.59
N PHE A 70 -3.88 -20.22 3.72
CA PHE A 70 -4.55 -20.28 5.02
C PHE A 70 -5.75 -19.31 5.08
N PHE A 71 -5.58 -18.06 4.63
CA PHE A 71 -6.68 -17.09 4.57
C PHE A 71 -7.85 -17.57 3.68
N HIS A 72 -7.55 -18.25 2.57
CA HIS A 72 -8.55 -18.78 1.65
C HIS A 72 -9.25 -20.02 2.19
N ALA A 73 -8.51 -20.95 2.80
CA ALA A 73 -9.02 -22.24 3.23
C ALA A 73 -9.79 -22.17 4.56
N ASP A 74 -9.32 -21.36 5.52
CA ASP A 74 -9.89 -21.29 6.87
C ASP A 74 -9.77 -19.85 7.42
N ARG A 75 -10.59 -18.97 6.84
CA ARG A 75 -10.63 -17.54 7.21
C ARG A 75 -10.94 -17.32 8.69
N PRO A 76 -11.89 -18.03 9.34
CA PRO A 76 -12.15 -17.85 10.77
C PRO A 76 -10.91 -18.11 11.64
N ARG A 77 -10.17 -19.20 11.39
CA ARG A 77 -8.93 -19.47 12.15
C ARG A 77 -7.82 -18.49 11.80
N PHE A 78 -7.74 -18.04 10.54
CA PHE A 78 -6.79 -17.00 10.14
C PHE A 78 -7.05 -15.71 10.92
N LEU A 79 -8.29 -15.23 10.97
CA LEU A 79 -8.67 -14.01 11.68
C LEU A 79 -8.40 -14.17 13.18
N LYS A 80 -8.76 -15.29 13.80
CA LYS A 80 -8.44 -15.57 15.21
C LYS A 80 -6.94 -15.47 15.50
N GLN A 81 -6.10 -16.02 14.62
CA GLN A 81 -4.64 -15.91 14.72
C GLN A 81 -4.18 -14.45 14.55
N LEU A 82 -4.73 -13.73 13.58
CA LEU A 82 -4.39 -12.34 13.30
C LEU A 82 -4.71 -11.43 14.48
N HIS A 83 -5.92 -11.52 15.06
CA HIS A 83 -6.31 -10.75 16.24
C HIS A 83 -5.34 -11.00 17.40
N ARG A 84 -5.04 -12.28 17.72
CA ARG A 84 -4.09 -12.60 18.79
C ARG A 84 -2.69 -12.01 18.55
N GLU A 85 -2.23 -11.99 17.30
CA GLU A 85 -0.92 -11.39 16.97
C GLU A 85 -0.94 -9.86 17.05
N LEU A 86 -2.06 -9.21 16.70
CA LEU A 86 -2.27 -7.78 16.87
C LEU A 86 -2.36 -7.40 18.35
N ASP A 87 -3.09 -8.15 19.18
CA ASP A 87 -3.15 -7.93 20.64
C ASP A 87 -1.76 -7.97 21.27
N ASN A 88 -0.95 -8.96 20.87
CA ASN A 88 0.42 -9.09 21.37
C ASN A 88 1.33 -7.96 20.88
N PHE A 89 1.09 -7.47 19.67
CA PHE A 89 1.82 -6.33 19.13
C PHE A 89 1.44 -5.03 19.84
N GLU A 90 0.17 -4.81 20.12
CA GLU A 90 -0.33 -3.68 20.90
C GLU A 90 0.25 -3.68 22.31
N LYS A 91 0.19 -4.80 23.03
CA LYS A 91 0.81 -4.96 24.35
C LYS A 91 2.32 -4.66 24.34
N LEU A 92 3.00 -5.07 23.26
CA LEU A 92 4.42 -4.73 23.09
C LEU A 92 4.61 -3.22 22.97
N CYS A 93 3.83 -2.54 22.13
CA CYS A 93 3.88 -1.10 21.93
C CYS A 93 3.61 -0.34 23.25
N GLN A 94 2.58 -0.73 23.99
CA GLN A 94 2.25 -0.16 25.30
C GLN A 94 3.40 -0.30 26.29
N ARG A 95 4.00 -1.50 26.38
CA ARG A 95 5.12 -1.77 27.28
C ARG A 95 6.38 -0.99 26.92
N THR A 96 6.60 -0.69 25.64
CA THR A 96 7.78 0.07 25.17
C THR A 96 7.52 1.57 25.02
N GLY A 97 6.31 2.06 25.30
CA GLY A 97 5.95 3.47 25.15
C GLY A 97 5.89 3.94 23.70
N GLU A 98 5.76 3.03 22.74
CA GLU A 98 5.72 3.33 21.30
C GLU A 98 4.28 3.30 20.78
N ARG A 99 3.99 4.03 19.69
CA ARG A 99 2.71 3.91 18.98
C ARG A 99 2.77 2.77 17.97
N GLY A 100 1.74 1.93 17.89
CA GLY A 100 1.70 0.83 16.93
C GLY A 100 1.10 1.25 15.59
N ALA A 101 1.79 0.97 14.49
CA ALA A 101 1.28 1.11 13.14
C ALA A 101 1.29 -0.23 12.38
N VAL A 102 0.22 -0.51 11.65
CA VAL A 102 -0.04 -1.82 11.04
C VAL A 102 -0.34 -1.66 9.56
N ARG A 103 0.40 -2.41 8.74
CA ARG A 103 0.16 -2.52 7.30
C ARG A 103 -0.21 -3.94 6.93
N LEU A 104 -1.51 -4.24 6.86
CA LEU A 104 -1.96 -5.61 6.58
C LEU A 104 -1.93 -5.94 5.08
N ASN A 105 -2.00 -4.92 4.23
CA ASN A 105 -1.93 -5.02 2.77
C ASN A 105 -0.55 -4.59 2.25
N VAL A 106 0.52 -5.27 2.70
CA VAL A 106 1.87 -5.04 2.13
C VAL A 106 1.95 -5.45 0.65
N LEU A 107 1.19 -6.48 0.27
CA LEU A 107 1.16 -7.06 -1.08
C LEU A 107 -0.25 -7.48 -1.54
N SER A 108 -1.28 -7.15 -0.77
CA SER A 108 -2.69 -7.47 -1.05
C SER A 108 -3.55 -6.19 -1.08
N ASP A 109 -4.88 -6.32 -1.22
CA ASP A 109 -5.85 -5.23 -1.09
C ASP A 109 -7.16 -5.77 -0.47
N VAL A 110 -7.00 -6.42 0.69
CA VAL A 110 -8.10 -6.99 1.49
C VAL A 110 -8.80 -5.87 2.26
N SER A 111 -10.13 -5.87 2.23
CA SER A 111 -10.98 -4.98 3.02
C SER A 111 -11.05 -5.45 4.49
N TRP A 112 -10.00 -5.18 5.27
CA TRP A 112 -9.92 -5.59 6.68
C TRP A 112 -11.02 -4.97 7.55
N GLU A 113 -11.52 -3.79 7.17
CA GLU A 113 -12.68 -3.13 7.77
C GLU A 113 -13.94 -4.00 7.73
N MET A 114 -14.13 -4.81 6.68
CA MET A 114 -15.29 -5.70 6.57
C MET A 114 -15.23 -6.89 7.53
N PHE A 115 -14.06 -7.13 8.14
CA PHE A 115 -13.87 -8.17 9.16
C PHE A 115 -13.79 -7.59 10.58
N GLY A 116 -14.00 -6.28 10.76
CA GLY A 116 -13.90 -5.62 12.06
C GLY A 116 -12.48 -5.61 12.65
N VAL A 117 -11.46 -5.82 11.81
CA VAL A 117 -10.08 -5.95 12.30
C VAL A 117 -9.60 -4.62 12.88
N PRO A 118 -9.62 -3.47 12.17
CA PRO A 118 -9.17 -2.22 12.77
C PRO A 118 -10.00 -1.80 13.99
N GLU A 119 -11.32 -1.99 13.96
CA GLU A 119 -12.25 -1.64 15.04
C GLU A 119 -11.95 -2.40 16.34
N ALA A 120 -11.53 -3.66 16.22
CA ALA A 120 -11.15 -4.48 17.37
C ALA A 120 -9.81 -4.06 18.00
N HIS A 121 -9.01 -3.23 17.32
CA HIS A 121 -7.69 -2.79 17.76
C HIS A 121 -7.55 -1.26 17.69
N PRO A 122 -8.39 -0.50 18.44
CA PRO A 122 -8.51 0.95 18.28
C PRO A 122 -7.22 1.72 18.60
N ASN A 123 -6.33 1.17 19.42
CA ASN A 123 -5.04 1.77 19.78
C ASN A 123 -3.95 1.59 18.71
N LEU A 124 -4.21 0.78 17.68
CA LEU A 124 -3.32 0.58 16.55
C LEU A 124 -3.77 1.46 15.38
N LEU A 125 -2.80 2.12 14.74
CA LEU A 125 -3.01 2.84 13.49
C LEU A 125 -2.85 1.87 12.31
N PHE A 126 -3.91 1.64 11.54
CA PHE A 126 -3.84 0.87 10.31
C PHE A 126 -3.58 1.82 9.13
N ILE A 127 -2.64 1.44 8.26
CA ILE A 127 -2.35 2.17 7.02
C ILE A 127 -2.24 1.17 5.88
N ASP A 128 -2.91 1.41 4.77
CA ASP A 128 -2.78 0.55 3.59
C ASP A 128 -2.99 1.32 2.28
N TYR A 129 -2.51 0.72 1.20
CA TYR A 129 -2.76 1.20 -0.16
C TYR A 129 -3.90 0.38 -0.75
N THR A 130 -4.80 1.03 -1.49
CA THR A 130 -5.92 0.34 -2.14
C THR A 130 -6.05 0.70 -3.61
N LYS A 131 -6.46 -0.27 -4.42
CA LYS A 131 -6.91 -0.06 -5.80
C LYS A 131 -8.43 0.10 -5.90
N ARG A 132 -9.14 0.28 -4.79
CA ARG A 132 -10.60 0.25 -4.76
C ARG A 132 -11.14 1.54 -4.16
N VAL A 133 -11.65 2.43 -5.02
CA VAL A 133 -12.17 3.73 -4.59
C VAL A 133 -13.35 3.60 -3.62
N SER A 134 -14.12 2.51 -3.70
CA SER A 134 -15.26 2.25 -2.82
C SER A 134 -14.87 2.09 -1.35
N ARG A 135 -13.59 1.85 -1.04
CA ARG A 135 -13.09 1.75 0.34
C ARG A 135 -12.77 3.11 0.95
N LEU A 136 -12.51 4.13 0.13
CA LEU A 136 -12.15 5.46 0.61
C LEU A 136 -13.32 6.05 1.41
N ASN A 137 -13.02 6.65 2.56
CA ASN A 137 -13.98 7.21 3.51
C ASN A 137 -14.99 6.20 4.11
N ASN A 138 -14.78 4.90 3.90
CA ASN A 138 -15.62 3.82 4.43
C ASN A 138 -14.80 2.92 5.36
N THR A 139 -13.89 3.52 6.13
CA THR A 139 -13.03 2.85 7.10
C THR A 139 -13.18 3.50 8.47
N PRO A 140 -12.94 2.77 9.57
CA PRO A 140 -12.93 3.37 10.91
C PRO A 140 -11.81 4.40 11.04
N GLU A 141 -11.91 5.28 12.04
CA GLU A 141 -11.01 6.41 12.21
C GLU A 141 -9.52 6.01 12.32
N ASN A 142 -9.25 4.87 12.94
CA ASN A 142 -7.91 4.32 13.10
C ASN A 142 -7.38 3.59 11.85
N TYR A 143 -8.09 3.64 10.71
CA TYR A 143 -7.65 3.03 9.45
C TYR A 143 -7.60 4.04 8.31
N LYS A 144 -6.39 4.40 7.90
CA LYS A 144 -6.11 5.34 6.81
C LYS A 144 -5.77 4.59 5.52
N LEU A 145 -6.37 5.01 4.41
CA LEU A 145 -6.15 4.42 3.10
C LEU A 145 -5.52 5.44 2.14
N ILE A 146 -4.52 4.97 1.39
CA ILE A 146 -3.90 5.69 0.29
C ILE A 146 -4.42 5.08 -1.01
N PHE A 147 -5.07 5.88 -1.85
CA PHE A 147 -5.57 5.38 -3.13
C PHE A 147 -4.41 5.20 -4.10
N SER A 148 -4.26 4.03 -4.72
CA SER A 148 -3.17 3.75 -5.64
C SER A 148 -3.60 3.92 -7.09
N TYR A 149 -3.13 4.98 -7.73
CA TYR A 149 -3.42 5.33 -9.12
C TYR A 149 -2.93 4.25 -10.11
N SER A 150 -3.61 4.13 -11.24
CA SER A 150 -3.11 3.48 -12.45
C SER A 150 -3.56 4.28 -13.66
N GLY A 151 -2.65 4.54 -14.61
CA GLY A 151 -2.96 5.27 -15.84
C GLY A 151 -3.71 4.44 -16.88
N ARG A 152 -3.99 3.16 -16.62
CA ARG A 152 -4.67 2.29 -17.59
C ARG A 152 -6.09 2.80 -17.91
N PRO A 153 -6.53 2.77 -19.19
CA PRO A 153 -7.84 3.28 -19.59
C PRO A 153 -9.01 2.68 -18.80
N GLN A 154 -9.02 1.36 -18.59
CA GLN A 154 -10.08 0.67 -17.85
C GLN A 154 -10.13 1.04 -16.36
N TYR A 155 -9.10 1.69 -15.81
CA TYR A 155 -9.03 2.14 -14.43
C TYR A 155 -9.52 3.61 -14.26
N ARG A 156 -9.86 4.30 -15.35
CA ARG A 156 -10.24 5.72 -15.36
C ARG A 156 -11.37 6.07 -14.40
N ASN A 157 -12.39 5.21 -14.27
CA ASN A 157 -13.53 5.48 -13.38
C ASN A 157 -13.15 5.42 -11.89
N GLN A 158 -12.22 4.53 -11.51
CA GLN A 158 -11.67 4.47 -10.16
C GLN A 158 -10.91 5.76 -9.85
N ASN A 159 -10.04 6.20 -10.77
CA ASN A 159 -9.31 7.46 -10.64
C ASN A 159 -10.26 8.65 -10.51
N ARG A 160 -11.23 8.80 -11.43
CA ARG A 160 -12.17 9.93 -11.41
C ARG A 160 -12.84 10.10 -10.05
N ARG A 161 -13.32 9.00 -9.47
CA ARG A 161 -13.97 9.01 -8.16
C ARG A 161 -12.98 9.27 -7.02
N ALA A 162 -11.76 8.75 -7.09
CA ALA A 162 -10.76 8.98 -6.06
C ALA A 162 -10.33 10.45 -6.00
N PHE A 163 -10.24 11.13 -7.14
CA PHE A 163 -9.94 12.55 -7.20
C PHE A 163 -11.05 13.45 -6.65
N GLN A 164 -12.26 12.93 -6.45
CA GLN A 164 -13.38 13.61 -5.79
C GLN A 164 -13.35 13.48 -4.26
N THR A 165 -12.49 12.63 -3.70
CA THR A 165 -12.30 12.51 -2.24
C THR A 165 -11.05 13.28 -1.83
N ASN A 166 -10.86 13.53 -0.52
CA ASN A 166 -9.63 14.15 -0.03
C ASN A 166 -8.51 13.14 0.25
N ALA A 167 -8.69 11.84 -0.04
CA ALA A 167 -7.69 10.83 0.28
C ALA A 167 -6.38 11.07 -0.50
N PRO A 168 -5.20 10.76 0.10
CA PRO A 168 -3.93 10.80 -0.61
C PRO A 168 -3.93 9.81 -1.78
N VAL A 169 -3.32 10.21 -2.90
CA VAL A 169 -3.27 9.40 -4.12
C VAL A 169 -1.82 9.06 -4.46
N ALA A 170 -1.47 7.78 -4.35
CA ALA A 170 -0.15 7.28 -4.73
C ALA A 170 -0.03 7.07 -6.24
N VAL A 171 1.00 7.64 -6.84
CA VAL A 171 1.29 7.54 -8.28
C VAL A 171 2.74 7.12 -8.46
N VAL A 172 2.97 6.11 -9.31
CA VAL A 172 4.33 5.68 -9.67
C VAL A 172 4.77 6.47 -10.89
N PHE A 173 5.82 7.28 -10.76
CA PHE A 173 6.30 8.16 -11.84
C PHE A 173 7.61 7.69 -12.45
N ARG A 174 7.72 7.79 -13.78
CA ARG A 174 8.97 7.66 -14.53
C ARG A 174 9.53 9.04 -14.86
N GLY A 175 10.84 9.21 -14.71
CA GLY A 175 11.51 10.48 -15.01
C GLY A 175 11.40 11.53 -13.90
N GLY A 176 11.39 11.10 -12.64
CA GLY A 176 11.28 12.00 -11.49
C GLY A 176 9.84 12.38 -11.16
N PHE A 177 9.67 13.25 -10.17
CA PHE A 177 8.37 13.64 -9.64
C PHE A 177 7.98 15.02 -10.16
N PRO A 178 6.78 15.20 -10.75
CA PRO A 178 6.31 16.53 -11.14
C PRO A 178 6.04 17.40 -9.90
N ARG A 179 5.89 18.71 -10.09
CA ARG A 179 5.44 19.61 -9.00
C ARG A 179 3.98 19.39 -8.62
N THR A 180 3.14 19.18 -9.63
CA THR A 180 1.71 18.91 -9.45
C THR A 180 1.26 17.79 -10.37
N PHE A 181 0.21 17.08 -9.99
CA PHE A 181 -0.43 16.11 -10.86
C PHE A 181 -1.94 16.14 -10.65
N ARG A 182 -2.67 16.43 -11.75
CA ARG A 182 -4.14 16.56 -11.77
C ARG A 182 -4.68 17.54 -10.70
N GLY A 183 -4.01 18.68 -10.57
CA GLY A 183 -4.43 19.77 -9.67
C GLY A 183 -4.06 19.59 -8.20
N ARG A 184 -3.29 18.55 -7.86
CA ARG A 184 -2.80 18.31 -6.50
C ARG A 184 -1.28 18.45 -6.42
N ASN A 185 -0.79 18.98 -5.31
CA ASN A 185 0.64 19.04 -5.01
C ASN A 185 1.23 17.63 -4.87
N VAL A 186 2.46 17.46 -5.31
CA VAL A 186 3.17 16.19 -5.27
C VAL A 186 4.21 16.20 -4.16
N MET A 187 4.25 15.13 -3.38
CA MET A 187 5.27 14.89 -2.35
C MET A 187 6.03 13.60 -2.62
N ASP A 188 7.27 13.53 -2.13
CA ASP A 188 8.09 12.31 -2.16
C ASP A 188 7.54 11.27 -1.17
N GLY A 189 6.91 10.25 -1.73
CA GLY A 189 6.29 9.15 -0.99
C GLY A 189 7.22 7.99 -0.67
N ASP A 190 8.47 7.99 -1.14
CA ASP A 190 9.38 6.87 -0.89
C ASP A 190 9.99 6.90 0.52
N ARG A 191 9.77 7.99 1.27
CA ARG A 191 10.39 8.24 2.57
C ARG A 191 9.68 7.61 3.76
N ASP A 192 8.35 7.70 3.82
CA ASP A 192 7.58 7.30 5.00
C ASP A 192 6.10 7.01 4.67
N ASP A 193 5.68 5.76 4.85
CA ASP A 193 4.30 5.34 4.61
C ASP A 193 3.30 5.97 5.61
N ILE A 194 3.69 6.31 6.84
CA ILE A 194 2.80 7.02 7.78
C ILE A 194 2.53 8.42 7.23
N ARG A 195 3.58 9.17 6.90
CA ARG A 195 3.42 10.52 6.32
C ARG A 195 2.51 10.48 5.08
N ASN A 196 2.67 9.46 4.23
CA ASN A 196 1.81 9.27 3.06
C ASN A 196 0.34 9.06 3.41
N ALA A 197 0.05 8.39 4.52
CA ALA A 197 -1.31 8.13 4.96
C ALA A 197 -2.02 9.36 5.56
N PHE A 198 -1.25 10.40 5.93
CA PHE A 198 -1.75 11.67 6.47
C PHE A 198 -1.56 12.86 5.52
N SER A 199 -1.27 12.61 4.23
CA SER A 199 -1.10 13.66 3.22
C SER A 199 -2.37 13.91 2.40
N ASP A 200 -3.49 14.08 3.09
CA ASP A 200 -4.79 14.36 2.47
C ASP A 200 -4.69 15.49 1.43
N GLY A 201 -5.35 15.30 0.29
CA GLY A 201 -5.36 16.23 -0.83
C GLY A 201 -4.07 16.22 -1.67
N GLN A 202 -3.07 15.38 -1.36
CA GLN A 202 -1.78 15.35 -2.07
C GLN A 202 -1.61 14.11 -2.96
N ILE A 203 -0.64 14.20 -3.86
CA ILE A 203 -0.10 13.08 -4.63
C ILE A 203 1.14 12.55 -3.92
N VAL A 204 1.10 11.27 -3.60
CA VAL A 204 2.23 10.52 -3.04
C VAL A 204 3.02 9.93 -4.21
N ALA A 205 4.09 10.59 -4.64
CA ALA A 205 4.91 10.11 -5.74
C ALA A 205 5.83 8.97 -5.29
N LEU A 206 5.86 7.90 -6.07
CA LEU A 206 6.68 6.72 -5.82
C LEU A 206 7.59 6.44 -7.02
N THR A 207 8.81 6.01 -6.73
CA THR A 207 9.75 5.54 -7.75
C THR A 207 9.35 4.12 -8.19
N PRO A 208 9.36 3.81 -9.51
CA PRO A 208 9.15 2.45 -9.99
C PRO A 208 10.26 1.52 -9.46
N LYS A 209 9.88 0.28 -9.15
CA LYS A 209 10.81 -0.73 -8.59
C LYS A 209 10.74 -2.00 -9.43
N GLY A 210 11.89 -2.63 -9.63
CA GLY A 210 11.97 -3.90 -10.36
C GLY A 210 11.38 -3.80 -11.77
N SER A 211 10.57 -4.77 -12.17
CA SER A 211 9.95 -4.81 -13.50
C SER A 211 9.08 -3.60 -13.84
N ALA A 212 8.56 -2.87 -12.84
CA ALA A 212 7.79 -1.66 -13.09
C ALA A 212 8.61 -0.55 -13.78
N PHE A 213 9.94 -0.55 -13.67
CA PHE A 213 10.79 0.39 -14.41
C PHE A 213 10.57 0.29 -15.94
N TRP A 214 10.36 -0.93 -16.42
CA TRP A 214 10.13 -1.26 -17.81
C TRP A 214 8.65 -1.27 -18.21
N ASP A 215 7.74 -0.92 -17.30
CA ASP A 215 6.31 -0.93 -17.59
C ASP A 215 6.00 -0.02 -18.80
N ARG A 216 5.20 -0.51 -19.73
CA ARG A 216 4.62 0.28 -20.82
C ARG A 216 3.10 0.09 -20.90
N THR A 217 2.52 -0.57 -19.90
CA THR A 217 1.09 -0.93 -19.89
C THR A 217 0.20 0.23 -19.41
N GLY A 218 0.80 1.29 -18.86
CA GLY A 218 0.12 2.45 -18.28
C GLY A 218 -0.05 2.36 -16.76
N PHE A 219 0.59 1.39 -16.09
CA PHE A 219 0.64 1.37 -14.62
C PHE A 219 1.58 2.46 -14.09
N VAL A 220 2.75 2.63 -14.72
CA VAL A 220 3.69 3.72 -14.43
C VAL A 220 3.40 4.92 -15.33
N VAL A 221 3.39 6.10 -14.73
CA VAL A 221 3.04 7.37 -15.38
C VAL A 221 4.32 8.12 -15.72
N ASP A 222 4.46 8.64 -16.94
CA ASP A 222 5.57 9.52 -17.27
C ASP A 222 5.41 10.88 -16.60
N ASN A 223 6.52 11.44 -16.12
CA ASN A 223 6.53 12.76 -15.50
C ASN A 223 6.07 13.82 -16.52
N PRO A 224 4.90 14.47 -16.32
CA PRO A 224 4.38 15.45 -17.26
C PRO A 224 5.27 16.68 -17.41
N ASP A 225 6.03 17.05 -16.38
CA ASP A 225 6.93 18.22 -16.41
C ASP A 225 8.09 18.03 -17.41
N LEU A 226 8.43 16.78 -17.76
CA LEU A 226 9.44 16.47 -18.79
C LEU A 226 8.89 16.47 -20.22
N ILE A 227 7.57 16.41 -20.39
CA ILE A 227 6.92 16.42 -21.70
C ILE A 227 6.75 17.87 -22.17
N VAL A 228 6.40 18.78 -21.25
CA VAL A 228 6.23 20.21 -21.55
C VAL A 228 7.54 20.86 -22.00
N SER A 229 8.68 20.48 -21.40
CA SER A 229 10.00 21.05 -21.74
C SER A 229 10.52 20.69 -23.15
N ARG A 230 9.91 19.72 -23.84
CA ARG A 230 10.28 19.35 -25.21
C ARG A 230 9.51 20.12 -26.29
N ALA A 231 8.39 20.76 -25.94
CA ALA A 231 7.60 21.56 -26.88
C ALA A 231 8.17 22.98 -27.07
N ASP A 232 8.92 23.49 -26.08
CA ASP A 232 9.47 24.85 -26.11
C ASP A 232 10.90 24.94 -26.71
N GLY A 233 11.47 23.82 -27.16
CA GLY A 233 12.81 23.74 -27.76
C GLY A 233 12.84 23.79 -29.29
N CYS A 234 11.71 24.07 -29.94
CA CYS A 234 11.62 24.27 -31.39
C CYS A 234 11.22 25.73 -31.66
N LYS A 235 12.19 26.63 -31.55
CA LYS A 235 12.17 27.98 -32.12
C LYS A 235 13.52 28.25 -32.75
#